data_AF-A0A1M3N8S7-F1
#
_entry.id   AF-A0A1M3N8S7-F1
#
_cell.length_a   1.000
_cell.length_b   1.000
_cell.length_c   1.000
_cell.angle_alpha   90.00
_cell.angle_beta   90.00
_cell.angle_gamma   90.00
#
_symmetry.space_group_name_H-M   'P 1'
#
loop_
_entity.id
_entity.type
_entity.pdbx_description
1 polymer ?
#
loop_
_entity_poly.entity_id
_entity_poly.type
_entity_poly.pdbx_seq_one_letter_code
_entity_poly.pdbx_strand_id
1 'polypeptide(L)'
;MGLPESRARACPRANLHARLPESRARACPRANLHAGPAWILAAVTIGASLANVACSSCQKDAASRDATSSSSSSSGESDATITAWPAASASSADPGPPRPGMAWIPAGTLRAGTPAERTPRVADEEMAGAPVEMGGFYIDLLPWPNEPNAIPTSNVTREEAEQHCASKGKRLCTELEWERACKGPDNTTYEYGDVYRKDVCGTGIALEQASRRPTGEHAQCKSRFGVAEMHGGVWEWTSSAWGRGSRDAAQGVLRGGNSVAGELVGRCSNAIARSPSKKSPTMGFRCCAGTKNAAEVALELRGTPGLTVAPASLAASWAPLIASAAAGIDGSPSMAPKSLQAWSWIPVANEELVIVMGCTDAPRRCALVVGRPAGEGDDGGTGEVLATIMTGNVLSEVTRLGSPRHLRMRSLDPRGVYSREITYVYGRVDLGAVKRP
;
A
#
# COMPACT_ATOMS: atom_id res chain seq x y z
N MET A 1 10.17 -57.14 23.21
CA MET A 1 10.61 -58.11 22.18
C MET A 1 9.57 -58.05 21.08
N GLY A 2 9.80 -57.69 19.84
CA GLY A 2 10.97 -57.62 18.97
C GLY A 2 10.38 -57.86 17.56
N LEU A 3 10.61 -56.94 16.63
CA LEU A 3 10.00 -56.84 15.30
C LEU A 3 10.05 -58.13 14.46
N PRO A 4 9.30 -58.17 13.35
CA PRO A 4 10.00 -58.44 12.10
C PRO A 4 9.71 -57.43 10.99
N GLU A 5 10.78 -57.18 10.23
CA GLU A 5 10.91 -56.29 9.08
C GLU A 5 10.11 -56.76 7.86
N SER A 6 9.57 -55.82 7.07
CA SER A 6 9.16 -56.11 5.69
C SER A 6 9.61 -55.01 4.71
N ARG A 7 10.68 -55.36 4.01
CA ARG A 7 11.25 -54.91 2.73
C ARG A 7 10.43 -53.93 1.87
N ALA A 8 11.10 -52.82 1.55
CA ALA A 8 10.77 -51.92 0.44
C ALA A 8 10.95 -52.62 -0.93
N ARG A 9 9.98 -52.41 -1.84
CA ARG A 9 10.12 -52.71 -3.28
C ARG A 9 10.26 -51.41 -4.06
N ALA A 10 11.36 -51.29 -4.79
CA ALA A 10 11.62 -50.27 -5.78
C ALA A 10 10.77 -50.51 -7.04
N CYS A 11 10.25 -49.43 -7.64
CA CYS A 11 9.70 -49.42 -9.00
C CYS A 11 10.68 -48.71 -9.97
N PRO A 12 10.72 -49.12 -11.26
CA PRO A 12 11.87 -48.90 -12.13
C PRO A 12 11.81 -47.58 -12.93
N ARG A 13 13.01 -47.12 -13.30
CA ARG A 13 13.29 -46.03 -14.25
C ARG A 13 12.74 -46.36 -15.64
N ALA A 14 11.99 -45.43 -16.24
CA ALA A 14 11.71 -45.41 -17.67
C ALA A 14 12.55 -44.33 -18.35
N ASN A 15 13.48 -44.76 -19.19
CA ASN A 15 14.13 -43.95 -20.22
C ASN A 15 13.18 -43.84 -21.43
N LEU A 16 12.87 -42.62 -21.87
CA LEU A 16 12.43 -42.40 -23.25
C LEU A 16 13.07 -41.12 -23.80
N HIS A 17 14.00 -41.33 -24.73
CA HIS A 17 14.39 -40.35 -25.73
C HIS A 17 13.23 -40.16 -26.71
N ALA A 18 12.74 -38.93 -26.88
CA ALA A 18 11.97 -38.53 -28.06
C ALA A 18 12.28 -37.07 -28.40
N ARG A 19 12.62 -36.85 -29.67
CA ARG A 19 13.07 -35.59 -30.28
C ARG A 19 11.90 -34.60 -30.40
N LEU A 20 12.18 -33.32 -30.15
CA LEU A 20 11.29 -32.19 -30.41
C LEU A 20 11.35 -31.80 -31.90
N PRO A 21 10.21 -31.47 -32.56
CA PRO A 21 10.21 -30.70 -33.79
C PRO A 21 9.98 -29.20 -33.50
N GLU A 22 10.81 -28.38 -34.13
CA GLU A 22 10.70 -26.92 -34.24
C GLU A 22 9.41 -26.53 -34.96
N SER A 23 8.64 -25.57 -34.42
CA SER A 23 7.56 -24.91 -35.16
C SER A 23 7.70 -23.38 -35.10
N ARG A 24 8.16 -22.87 -36.24
CA ARG A 24 8.17 -21.52 -36.80
C ARG A 24 7.24 -20.49 -36.16
N ALA A 25 7.86 -19.38 -35.76
CA ALA A 25 7.23 -18.10 -35.47
C ALA A 25 6.48 -17.53 -36.70
N ARG A 26 5.26 -17.02 -36.49
CA ARG A 26 4.58 -16.13 -37.44
C ARG A 26 4.52 -14.73 -36.84
N ALA A 27 5.07 -13.79 -37.59
CA ALA A 27 5.05 -12.36 -37.31
C ALA A 27 3.66 -11.75 -37.56
N CYS A 28 3.22 -10.86 -36.67
CA CYS A 28 2.12 -9.93 -36.92
C CYS A 28 2.70 -8.59 -37.43
N PRO A 29 2.10 -7.96 -38.46
CA PRO A 29 2.63 -6.74 -39.05
C PRO A 29 2.26 -5.47 -38.26
N ARG A 30 3.18 -4.51 -38.28
CA ARG A 30 3.03 -3.12 -37.82
C ARG A 30 2.06 -2.35 -38.71
N ALA A 31 1.13 -1.62 -38.13
CA ALA A 31 0.37 -0.58 -38.82
C ALA A 31 1.07 0.78 -38.62
N ASN A 32 1.50 1.38 -39.74
CA ASN A 32 1.96 2.76 -39.86
C ASN A 32 0.76 3.71 -39.92
N LEU A 33 0.83 4.83 -39.21
CA LEU A 33 -0.06 5.99 -39.37
C LEU A 33 0.69 7.05 -40.19
N HIS A 34 0.18 7.37 -41.38
CA HIS A 34 0.55 8.56 -42.14
C HIS A 34 -0.68 9.49 -42.29
N ALA A 35 -0.47 10.72 -41.84
CA ALA A 35 -0.96 12.03 -42.30
C ALA A 35 -2.14 12.15 -43.29
N GLY A 36 -3.04 13.10 -42.98
CA GLY A 36 -3.45 14.14 -43.93
C GLY A 36 -4.96 14.44 -44.08
N PRO A 37 -5.37 15.68 -44.41
CA PRO A 37 -6.59 16.33 -43.88
C PRO A 37 -7.65 16.72 -44.95
N ALA A 38 -8.90 17.02 -44.54
CA ALA A 38 -9.78 17.99 -45.24
C ALA A 38 -11.10 18.33 -44.46
N TRP A 39 -11.16 19.58 -44.02
CA TRP A 39 -12.26 20.57 -43.98
C TRP A 39 -13.67 20.19 -44.48
N ILE A 40 -14.72 20.52 -43.69
CA ILE A 40 -15.97 21.18 -44.12
C ILE A 40 -16.48 22.13 -43.00
N LEU A 41 -16.90 23.33 -43.40
CA LEU A 41 -17.43 24.47 -42.62
C LEU A 41 -18.87 24.31 -42.09
N ALA A 42 -19.19 25.12 -41.06
CA ALA A 42 -20.42 25.92 -40.83
C ALA A 42 -20.90 25.83 -39.36
N ALA A 43 -21.44 26.83 -38.69
CA ALA A 43 -21.55 28.28 -38.85
C ALA A 43 -21.91 28.85 -37.46
N VAL A 44 -21.53 30.09 -37.21
CA VAL A 44 -21.79 30.86 -35.99
C VAL A 44 -23.21 31.43 -36.03
N THR A 45 -23.96 31.29 -34.93
CA THR A 45 -25.05 32.23 -34.59
C THR A 45 -24.99 32.60 -33.11
N ILE A 46 -24.85 33.90 -32.88
CA ILE A 46 -24.90 34.59 -31.58
C ILE A 46 -26.36 34.91 -31.31
N GLY A 47 -26.85 34.58 -30.12
CA GLY A 47 -28.16 35.00 -29.62
C GLY A 47 -28.02 35.51 -28.18
N ALA A 48 -28.00 36.82 -28.01
CA ALA A 48 -28.12 37.51 -26.73
C ALA A 48 -29.53 38.06 -26.58
N SER A 49 -30.16 37.88 -25.41
CA SER A 49 -31.10 38.85 -24.80
C SER A 49 -31.47 38.46 -23.36
N LEU A 50 -30.95 39.29 -22.46
CA LEU A 50 -31.46 39.83 -21.19
C LEU A 50 -32.89 39.48 -20.74
N ALA A 51 -33.06 39.20 -19.43
CA ALA A 51 -33.91 40.01 -18.55
C ALA A 51 -33.69 39.71 -17.05
N ASN A 52 -33.63 40.81 -16.31
CA ASN A 52 -33.53 41.03 -14.86
C ASN A 52 -34.56 40.30 -13.99
N VAL A 53 -34.17 39.97 -12.75
CA VAL A 53 -34.95 40.29 -11.52
C VAL A 53 -33.97 40.65 -10.39
N ALA A 54 -34.27 41.77 -9.75
CA ALA A 54 -33.53 42.38 -8.64
C ALA A 54 -33.88 41.76 -7.28
N CYS A 55 -32.96 41.86 -6.31
CA CYS A 55 -33.36 42.19 -4.94
C CYS A 55 -32.25 42.99 -4.23
N SER A 56 -32.69 44.03 -3.55
CA SER A 56 -31.93 45.12 -2.95
C SER A 56 -31.77 44.95 -1.43
N SER A 57 -30.63 45.47 -0.92
CA SER A 57 -30.47 46.18 0.37
C SER A 57 -30.61 45.42 1.70
N CYS A 58 -29.54 45.44 2.51
CA CYS A 58 -29.46 46.37 3.66
C CYS A 58 -28.06 46.43 4.30
N GLN A 59 -27.63 47.68 4.58
CA GLN A 59 -26.43 48.15 5.28
C GLN A 59 -26.44 47.74 6.77
N LYS A 60 -25.31 47.36 7.39
CA LYS A 60 -24.27 48.21 8.02
C LYS A 60 -24.81 49.27 8.98
N ASP A 61 -24.66 48.99 10.28
CA ASP A 61 -24.45 50.01 11.31
C ASP A 61 -23.14 49.72 12.04
N ALA A 62 -22.32 50.76 12.14
CA ALA A 62 -21.11 50.83 12.94
C ALA A 62 -21.39 51.78 14.11
N ALA A 63 -21.03 51.38 15.33
CA ALA A 63 -20.90 52.28 16.46
C ALA A 63 -19.58 51.98 17.18
N SER A 64 -18.76 53.02 17.25
CA SER A 64 -17.53 53.11 18.02
C SER A 64 -17.82 53.32 19.51
N ARG A 65 -16.90 52.87 20.38
CA ARG A 65 -16.22 53.69 21.40
C ARG A 65 -15.21 52.90 22.22
N ASP A 66 -14.02 53.49 22.23
CA ASP A 66 -13.05 53.66 23.32
C ASP A 66 -12.26 52.50 23.91
N ALA A 67 -10.95 52.74 23.87
CA ALA A 67 -9.86 51.92 24.32
C ALA A 67 -9.65 52.02 25.84
N THR A 68 -9.13 50.94 26.43
CA THR A 68 -8.19 51.06 27.55
C THR A 68 -7.18 49.92 27.48
N SER A 69 -5.91 50.30 27.42
CA SER A 69 -4.74 49.44 27.37
C SER A 69 -4.53 48.67 28.66
N SER A 70 -4.22 47.37 28.57
CA SER A 70 -3.32 46.71 29.51
C SER A 70 -2.51 45.63 28.78
N SER A 71 -1.20 45.75 28.90
CA SER A 71 -0.19 44.85 28.36
C SER A 71 -0.09 43.58 29.19
N SER A 72 -0.12 42.42 28.53
CA SER A 72 0.58 41.24 29.03
C SER A 72 0.99 40.35 27.86
N SER A 73 2.27 39.99 27.86
CA SER A 73 2.98 39.16 26.90
C SER A 73 2.48 37.72 26.97
N SER A 74 1.97 37.18 25.87
CA SER A 74 1.73 35.74 25.71
C SER A 74 2.75 35.13 24.75
N SER A 75 3.64 34.31 25.31
CA SER A 75 4.35 33.26 24.61
C SER A 75 3.33 32.19 24.21
N GLY A 76 3.00 32.12 22.92
CA GLY A 76 2.09 31.11 22.38
C GLY A 76 2.80 29.79 22.16
N GLU A 77 2.70 28.89 23.13
CA GLU A 77 2.77 27.45 22.91
C GLU A 77 1.55 27.04 22.07
N SER A 78 1.81 26.48 20.88
CA SER A 78 0.78 25.87 20.05
C SER A 78 0.50 24.45 20.57
N ASP A 79 -0.43 24.36 21.51
CA ASP A 79 -1.02 23.10 21.95
C ASP A 79 -1.89 22.55 20.81
N ALA A 80 -1.50 21.41 20.24
CA ALA A 80 -2.28 20.73 19.23
C ALA A 80 -3.51 20.10 19.90
N THR A 81 -4.69 20.67 19.65
CA THR A 81 -5.96 20.14 20.14
C THR A 81 -6.21 18.76 19.54
N ILE A 82 -5.92 17.71 20.31
CA ILE A 82 -6.43 16.37 20.05
C ILE A 82 -7.94 16.43 20.28
N THR A 83 -8.72 16.50 19.21
CA THR A 83 -10.15 16.23 19.29
C THR A 83 -10.30 14.73 19.53
N ALA A 84 -10.31 14.34 20.81
CA ALA A 84 -10.63 12.99 21.20
C ALA A 84 -12.04 12.67 20.69
N TRP A 85 -12.14 11.75 19.72
CA TRP A 85 -13.41 11.10 19.45
C TRP A 85 -13.88 10.46 20.76
N PRO A 86 -15.17 10.59 21.12
CA PRO A 86 -15.67 9.86 22.27
C PRO A 86 -15.41 8.39 21.98
N ALA A 87 -14.63 7.73 22.85
CA ALA A 87 -14.50 6.30 22.84
C ALA A 87 -15.93 5.75 22.94
N ALA A 88 -16.48 5.33 21.81
CA ALA A 88 -17.64 4.47 21.82
C ALA A 88 -17.16 3.25 22.61
N SER A 89 -17.60 3.17 23.86
CA SER A 89 -17.31 2.07 24.75
C SER A 89 -17.53 0.79 23.96
N ALA A 90 -16.45 0.06 23.70
CA ALA A 90 -16.49 -1.26 23.09
C ALA A 90 -17.26 -2.15 24.05
N SER A 91 -18.59 -2.09 23.96
CA SER A 91 -19.48 -2.91 24.76
C SER A 91 -19.07 -4.35 24.46
N SER A 92 -18.80 -5.10 25.52
CA SER A 92 -18.63 -6.54 25.54
C SER A 92 -19.96 -7.18 25.14
N ALA A 93 -20.40 -6.94 23.90
CA ALA A 93 -21.64 -7.45 23.39
C ALA A 93 -21.50 -8.97 23.35
N ASP A 94 -22.39 -9.63 24.09
CA ASP A 94 -22.67 -11.04 23.94
C ASP A 94 -22.78 -11.34 22.43
N PRO A 95 -22.07 -12.35 21.89
CA PRO A 95 -22.21 -12.78 20.50
C PRO A 95 -23.67 -13.01 20.08
N GLY A 96 -24.60 -13.16 21.03
CA GLY A 96 -25.96 -13.57 20.72
C GLY A 96 -25.96 -15.00 20.18
N PRO A 97 -27.04 -15.44 19.52
CA PRO A 97 -27.13 -16.81 19.04
C PRO A 97 -26.06 -17.09 17.97
N PRO A 98 -25.35 -18.22 18.06
CA PRO A 98 -24.42 -18.66 17.02
C PRO A 98 -25.10 -18.66 15.64
N ARG A 99 -24.40 -18.13 14.64
CA ARG A 99 -24.86 -18.13 13.25
C ARG A 99 -24.14 -19.23 12.48
N PRO A 100 -24.85 -20.29 12.02
CA PRO A 100 -24.22 -21.36 11.25
C PRO A 100 -23.43 -20.82 10.05
N GLY A 101 -22.18 -21.30 9.91
CA GLY A 101 -21.28 -20.88 8.83
C GLY A 101 -20.61 -19.52 9.03
N MET A 102 -20.82 -18.82 10.16
CA MET A 102 -20.16 -17.54 10.44
C MET A 102 -19.25 -17.64 11.67
N ALA A 103 -18.11 -16.95 11.63
CA ALA A 103 -17.25 -16.74 12.79
C ALA A 103 -17.74 -15.52 13.58
N TRP A 104 -17.77 -15.64 14.91
CA TRP A 104 -17.86 -14.48 15.80
C TRP A 104 -16.48 -13.85 15.95
N ILE A 105 -16.38 -12.56 15.64
CA ILE A 105 -15.21 -11.74 15.88
C ILE A 105 -15.48 -10.92 17.14
N PRO A 106 -14.78 -11.17 18.26
CA PRO A 106 -15.00 -10.44 19.49
C PRO A 106 -14.54 -8.98 19.34
N ALA A 107 -15.12 -8.12 20.20
CA ALA A 107 -14.65 -6.74 20.32
C ALA A 107 -13.16 -6.68 20.67
N GLY A 108 -12.49 -5.62 20.24
CA GLY A 108 -11.10 -5.34 20.57
C GLY A 108 -10.40 -4.47 19.55
N THR A 109 -9.14 -4.17 19.82
CA THR A 109 -8.35 -3.24 19.01
C THR A 109 -7.81 -3.87 17.72
N LEU A 110 -8.15 -3.26 16.60
CA LEU A 110 -7.49 -3.44 15.31
C LEU A 110 -6.32 -2.45 15.20
N ARG A 111 -5.12 -2.92 14.85
CA ARG A 111 -4.06 -2.07 14.29
C ARG A 111 -4.31 -1.92 12.80
N ALA A 112 -5.09 -0.92 12.41
CA ALA A 112 -5.54 -0.73 11.03
C ALA A 112 -4.40 -0.28 10.11
N GLY A 113 -4.29 -0.90 8.93
CA GLY A 113 -3.22 -0.68 7.97
C GLY A 113 -1.90 -1.36 8.35
N THR A 114 -0.78 -0.86 7.85
CA THR A 114 0.56 -1.41 8.14
C THR A 114 1.36 -0.37 8.92
N PRO A 115 1.91 -0.71 10.10
CA PRO A 115 2.84 0.15 10.82
C PRO A 115 3.98 0.63 9.91
N ALA A 116 4.46 1.88 10.09
CA ALA A 116 5.41 2.52 9.18
C ALA A 116 6.75 1.76 9.09
N GLU A 117 7.14 1.09 10.17
CA GLU A 117 8.34 0.28 10.30
C GLU A 117 8.22 -1.12 9.68
N ARG A 118 7.03 -1.54 9.23
CA ARG A 118 6.80 -2.85 8.64
C ARG A 118 6.66 -2.76 7.12
N THR A 119 7.21 -3.76 6.42
CA THR A 119 7.10 -3.90 4.97
C THR A 119 6.58 -5.30 4.61
N PRO A 120 5.87 -5.47 3.48
CA PRO A 120 5.51 -4.45 2.49
C PRO A 120 4.41 -3.49 2.94
N ARG A 121 4.51 -2.23 2.53
CA ARG A 121 3.58 -1.14 2.88
C ARG A 121 3.20 -0.26 1.68
N VAL A 122 1.95 0.18 1.61
CA VAL A 122 1.45 1.14 0.60
C VAL A 122 0.96 2.40 1.28
N ALA A 123 1.88 3.33 1.53
CA ALA A 123 1.68 4.49 2.42
C ALA A 123 0.51 5.41 2.03
N ASP A 124 0.17 5.47 0.75
CA ASP A 124 -0.89 6.27 0.16
C ASP A 124 -2.25 5.55 0.08
N GLU A 125 -2.31 4.29 0.51
CA GLU A 125 -3.53 3.46 0.43
C GLU A 125 -3.87 2.76 1.75
N GLU A 126 -3.03 2.82 2.79
CA GLU A 126 -3.32 2.19 4.07
C GLU A 126 -2.83 3.02 5.27
N MET A 127 -3.55 2.90 6.39
CA MET A 127 -3.20 3.58 7.65
C MET A 127 -1.84 3.09 8.17
N ALA A 128 -1.18 3.89 9.01
CA ALA A 128 0.13 3.56 9.58
C ALA A 128 0.03 2.69 10.85
N GLY A 129 -0.83 1.66 10.85
CA GLY A 129 -1.03 0.79 12.03
C GLY A 129 -1.85 1.43 13.15
N ALA A 130 -2.78 2.33 12.82
CA ALA A 130 -3.57 3.09 13.79
C ALA A 130 -4.44 2.18 14.67
N PRO A 131 -4.49 2.41 16.00
CA PRO A 131 -5.38 1.65 16.87
C PRO A 131 -6.84 2.08 16.62
N VAL A 132 -7.68 1.11 16.27
CA VAL A 132 -9.12 1.28 16.06
C VAL A 132 -9.86 0.31 16.95
N GLU A 133 -10.69 0.84 17.86
CA GLU A 133 -11.56 0.03 18.70
C GLU A 133 -12.74 -0.51 17.88
N MET A 134 -12.86 -1.83 17.81
CA MET A 134 -13.90 -2.52 17.06
C MET A 134 -14.87 -3.19 18.03
N GLY A 135 -16.17 -3.01 17.80
CA GLY A 135 -17.21 -3.82 18.42
C GLY A 135 -17.28 -5.22 17.79
N GLY A 136 -17.88 -6.17 18.51
CA GLY A 136 -18.03 -7.55 18.02
C GLY A 136 -19.03 -7.70 16.86
N PHE A 137 -18.76 -8.61 15.94
CA PHE A 137 -19.59 -8.87 14.76
C PHE A 137 -19.42 -10.29 14.25
N TYR A 138 -20.33 -10.74 13.38
CA TYR A 138 -20.17 -12.00 12.65
C TYR A 138 -19.66 -11.76 11.24
N ILE A 139 -18.86 -12.69 10.73
CA ILE A 139 -18.41 -12.73 9.33
C ILE A 139 -18.50 -14.16 8.79
N ASP A 140 -18.83 -14.31 7.51
CA ASP A 140 -18.81 -15.61 6.82
C ASP A 140 -17.41 -16.26 6.89
N LEU A 141 -17.38 -17.58 7.11
CA LEU A 141 -16.13 -18.35 7.20
C LEU A 141 -15.38 -18.41 5.86
N LEU A 142 -16.11 -18.41 4.74
CA LEU A 142 -15.61 -18.49 3.38
C LEU A 142 -16.25 -17.39 2.51
N PRO A 143 -15.65 -17.06 1.35
CA PRO A 143 -16.29 -16.21 0.35
C PRO A 143 -17.69 -16.74 -0.03
N TRP A 144 -18.61 -15.84 -0.40
CA TRP A 144 -19.96 -16.23 -0.82
C TRP A 144 -19.90 -17.29 -1.94
N PRO A 145 -20.66 -18.42 -1.85
CA PRO A 145 -21.85 -18.64 -1.03
C PRO A 145 -21.61 -19.13 0.41
N ASN A 146 -20.38 -19.05 0.90
CA ASN A 146 -19.97 -19.51 2.23
C ASN A 146 -20.15 -21.03 2.41
N GLU A 147 -19.80 -21.76 1.36
CA GLU A 147 -19.86 -23.22 1.29
C GLU A 147 -18.48 -23.74 0.85
N PRO A 148 -17.96 -24.85 1.43
CA PRO A 148 -16.71 -25.46 0.97
C PRO A 148 -16.89 -26.14 -0.39
N ASN A 149 -15.83 -26.17 -1.19
CA ASN A 149 -15.77 -26.69 -2.56
C ASN A 149 -16.68 -25.95 -3.57
N ALA A 150 -17.26 -24.82 -3.19
CA ALA A 150 -18.00 -23.97 -4.10
C ALA A 150 -17.05 -23.03 -4.84
N ILE A 151 -17.33 -22.72 -6.11
CA ILE A 151 -16.68 -21.59 -6.76
C ILE A 151 -17.26 -20.30 -6.16
N PRO A 152 -16.44 -19.38 -5.63
CA PRO A 152 -16.94 -18.10 -5.13
C PRO A 152 -17.78 -17.39 -6.19
N THR A 153 -18.96 -16.91 -5.80
CA THR A 153 -19.74 -16.06 -6.71
C THR A 153 -18.97 -14.77 -6.95
N SER A 154 -18.75 -14.48 -8.22
CA SER A 154 -18.03 -13.29 -8.68
C SER A 154 -18.80 -12.65 -9.83
N ASN A 155 -18.20 -11.64 -10.47
CA ASN A 155 -18.86 -10.86 -11.52
C ASN A 155 -20.13 -10.17 -11.04
N VAL A 156 -20.06 -9.62 -9.83
CA VAL A 156 -21.14 -8.84 -9.22
C VAL A 156 -20.69 -7.39 -8.96
N THR A 157 -21.63 -6.46 -9.06
CA THR A 157 -21.46 -5.08 -8.57
C THR A 157 -21.50 -5.06 -7.04
N ARG A 158 -21.11 -3.93 -6.43
CA ARG A 158 -21.22 -3.79 -4.96
C ARG A 158 -22.67 -3.89 -4.50
N GLU A 159 -23.60 -3.30 -5.25
CA GLU A 159 -25.03 -3.33 -4.96
C GLU A 159 -25.60 -4.76 -5.06
N GLU A 160 -25.26 -5.51 -6.11
CA GLU A 160 -25.65 -6.92 -6.25
C GLU A 160 -25.13 -7.75 -5.06
N ALA A 161 -23.89 -7.53 -4.63
CA ALA A 161 -23.31 -8.17 -3.45
C ALA A 161 -24.04 -7.82 -2.13
N GLU A 162 -24.41 -6.54 -1.95
CA GLU A 162 -25.22 -6.09 -0.82
C GLU A 162 -26.59 -6.78 -0.79
N GLN A 163 -27.27 -6.85 -1.94
CA GLN A 163 -28.56 -7.53 -2.08
C GLN A 163 -28.47 -9.03 -1.76
N HIS A 164 -27.40 -9.71 -2.20
CA HIS A 164 -27.16 -11.10 -1.84
C HIS A 164 -27.01 -11.31 -0.34
N CYS A 165 -26.20 -10.47 0.34
CA CYS A 165 -26.08 -10.53 1.79
C CYS A 165 -27.43 -10.23 2.49
N ALA A 166 -28.16 -9.21 2.03
CA ALA A 166 -29.46 -8.85 2.58
C ALA A 166 -30.48 -9.99 2.46
N SER A 167 -30.46 -10.74 1.36
CA SER A 167 -31.34 -11.91 1.15
C SER A 167 -31.17 -13.03 2.20
N LYS A 168 -30.06 -13.03 2.95
CA LYS A 168 -29.77 -13.97 4.04
C LYS A 168 -29.86 -13.32 5.43
N GLY A 169 -30.41 -12.11 5.55
CA GLY A 169 -30.44 -11.35 6.80
C GLY A 169 -29.04 -10.94 7.30
N LYS A 170 -28.13 -10.72 6.35
CA LYS A 170 -26.74 -10.26 6.56
C LYS A 170 -26.55 -8.90 5.85
N ARG A 171 -25.32 -8.39 5.89
CA ARG A 171 -24.87 -7.18 5.19
C ARG A 171 -23.48 -7.40 4.60
N LEU A 172 -23.00 -6.52 3.73
CA LEU A 172 -21.57 -6.49 3.43
C LEU A 172 -20.77 -6.10 4.69
N CYS A 173 -19.57 -6.64 4.79
CA CYS A 173 -18.59 -6.23 5.79
C CYS A 173 -18.08 -4.81 5.50
N THR A 174 -17.73 -4.05 6.54
CA THR A 174 -16.87 -2.87 6.35
C THR A 174 -15.43 -3.31 6.07
N GLU A 175 -14.62 -2.43 5.50
CA GLU A 175 -13.23 -2.76 5.21
C GLU A 175 -12.40 -3.06 6.47
N LEU A 176 -12.71 -2.40 7.59
CA LEU A 176 -12.02 -2.63 8.86
C LEU A 176 -12.53 -3.87 9.59
N GLU A 177 -13.82 -4.23 9.44
CA GLU A 177 -14.31 -5.54 9.88
C GLU A 177 -13.61 -6.67 9.14
N TRP A 178 -13.47 -6.52 7.82
CA TRP A 178 -12.75 -7.46 6.99
C TRP A 178 -11.28 -7.58 7.42
N GLU A 179 -10.59 -6.45 7.61
CA GLU A 179 -9.20 -6.43 8.05
C GLU A 179 -9.02 -7.09 9.42
N ARG A 180 -9.89 -6.76 10.39
CA ARG A 180 -9.88 -7.36 11.73
C ARG A 180 -10.03 -8.88 11.67
N ALA A 181 -10.97 -9.37 10.87
CA ALA A 181 -11.21 -10.78 10.69
C ALA A 181 -9.99 -11.50 10.07
N CYS A 182 -9.30 -10.84 9.13
CA CYS A 182 -8.09 -11.35 8.51
C CYS A 182 -6.91 -11.42 9.49
N LYS A 183 -6.61 -10.30 10.16
CA LYS A 183 -5.43 -10.18 11.00
C LYS A 183 -5.45 -11.03 12.28
N GLY A 184 -6.62 -11.53 12.66
CA GLY A 184 -6.79 -12.27 13.90
C GLY A 184 -6.52 -11.42 15.15
N PRO A 185 -6.64 -11.98 16.36
CA PRO A 185 -6.41 -11.28 17.63
C PRO A 185 -5.03 -10.62 17.72
N ASP A 186 -4.03 -11.21 17.07
CA ASP A 186 -2.62 -10.79 17.16
C ASP A 186 -2.23 -9.67 16.18
N ASN A 187 -3.18 -9.17 15.36
CA ASN A 187 -2.92 -8.10 14.40
C ASN A 187 -1.82 -8.43 13.38
N THR A 188 -1.79 -9.67 12.87
CA THR A 188 -0.74 -10.17 11.97
C THR A 188 -0.79 -9.51 10.58
N THR A 189 0.34 -9.49 9.88
CA THR A 189 0.43 -8.93 8.52
C THR A 189 -0.37 -9.76 7.50
N TYR A 190 -0.27 -11.08 7.58
CA TYR A 190 -1.01 -12.06 6.79
C TYR A 190 -1.98 -12.81 7.71
N GLU A 191 -3.03 -13.39 7.14
CA GLU A 191 -4.02 -14.15 7.92
C GLU A 191 -3.41 -15.30 8.76
N TYR A 192 -2.30 -15.86 8.32
CA TYR A 192 -1.60 -16.97 8.99
C TYR A 192 -0.34 -16.54 9.78
N GLY A 193 -0.03 -15.25 9.88
CA GLY A 193 1.16 -14.76 10.60
C GLY A 193 1.84 -13.56 9.94
N ASP A 194 3.03 -13.21 10.42
CA ASP A 194 3.77 -12.02 9.91
C ASP A 194 4.72 -12.31 8.76
N VAL A 195 5.03 -13.59 8.50
CA VAL A 195 5.95 -14.00 7.45
C VAL A 195 5.17 -14.51 6.25
N TYR A 196 5.38 -13.89 5.10
CA TYR A 196 4.72 -14.27 3.85
C TYR A 196 5.06 -15.72 3.44
N ARG A 197 4.02 -16.50 3.14
CA ARG A 197 4.11 -17.88 2.64
C ARG A 197 3.16 -18.07 1.47
N LYS A 198 3.71 -18.02 0.26
CA LYS A 198 2.97 -18.12 -1.02
C LYS A 198 1.95 -19.27 -1.03
N ASP A 199 2.36 -20.45 -0.59
CA ASP A 199 1.58 -21.68 -0.73
C ASP A 199 0.44 -21.81 0.29
N VAL A 200 0.44 -21.02 1.37
CA VAL A 200 -0.58 -21.15 2.42
C VAL A 200 -1.96 -20.77 1.89
N CYS A 201 -2.05 -19.68 1.13
CA CYS A 201 -3.28 -19.22 0.47
C CYS A 201 -3.24 -19.32 -1.07
N GLY A 202 -2.14 -19.83 -1.63
CA GLY A 202 -1.91 -19.84 -3.07
C GLY A 202 -1.91 -18.43 -3.67
N THR A 203 -1.31 -17.45 -3.00
CA THR A 203 -1.11 -16.10 -3.58
C THR A 203 0.06 -16.10 -4.58
N GLY A 204 0.28 -15.01 -5.32
CA GLY A 204 1.41 -14.94 -6.26
C GLY A 204 1.12 -15.59 -7.62
N ILE A 205 -0.14 -15.62 -8.05
CA ILE A 205 -0.57 -16.12 -9.37
C ILE A 205 -1.49 -15.10 -10.06
N ALA A 206 -1.79 -15.33 -11.34
CA ALA A 206 -2.71 -14.49 -12.09
C ALA A 206 -4.10 -14.50 -11.46
N LEU A 207 -4.69 -13.32 -11.29
CA LEU A 207 -5.98 -13.14 -10.61
C LEU A 207 -7.11 -13.94 -11.27
N GLU A 208 -7.13 -14.02 -12.61
CA GLU A 208 -8.11 -14.83 -13.34
C GLU A 208 -7.99 -16.33 -13.07
N GLN A 209 -6.77 -16.83 -12.83
CA GLN A 209 -6.56 -18.21 -12.43
C GLN A 209 -7.00 -18.42 -10.97
N ALA A 210 -6.69 -17.46 -10.11
CA ALA A 210 -7.04 -17.49 -8.70
C ALA A 210 -8.56 -17.48 -8.45
N SER A 211 -9.32 -16.67 -9.19
CA SER A 211 -10.76 -16.49 -8.99
C SER A 211 -11.63 -17.70 -9.33
N ARG A 212 -11.08 -18.69 -10.05
CA ARG A 212 -11.78 -19.92 -10.42
C ARG A 212 -11.51 -21.09 -9.46
N ARG A 213 -10.81 -20.85 -8.34
CA ARG A 213 -10.56 -21.90 -7.36
C ARG A 213 -11.80 -22.16 -6.51
N PRO A 214 -12.13 -23.43 -6.24
CA PRO A 214 -13.06 -23.79 -5.19
C PRO A 214 -12.61 -23.26 -3.82
N THR A 215 -13.57 -22.87 -3.01
CA THR A 215 -13.33 -22.49 -1.61
C THR A 215 -12.94 -23.69 -0.75
N GLY A 216 -12.15 -23.45 0.28
CA GLY A 216 -11.77 -24.44 1.28
C GLY A 216 -10.64 -25.39 0.85
N GLU A 217 -10.01 -25.18 -0.31
CA GLU A 217 -8.84 -25.96 -0.74
C GLU A 217 -7.61 -25.68 0.15
N HIS A 218 -7.54 -24.49 0.75
CA HIS A 218 -6.38 -24.04 1.51
C HIS A 218 -6.67 -24.10 3.01
N ALA A 219 -6.63 -25.30 3.60
CA ALA A 219 -6.96 -25.50 5.03
C ALA A 219 -6.10 -24.68 6.02
N GLN A 220 -4.89 -24.29 5.63
CA GLN A 220 -4.00 -23.43 6.42
C GLN A 220 -4.21 -21.92 6.18
N CYS A 221 -4.95 -21.55 5.13
CA CYS A 221 -5.35 -20.17 4.83
C CYS A 221 -6.51 -19.79 5.73
N LYS A 222 -6.20 -19.58 7.01
CA LYS A 222 -7.17 -19.35 8.07
C LYS A 222 -6.59 -18.42 9.14
N SER A 223 -7.34 -17.37 9.47
CA SER A 223 -7.00 -16.50 10.58
C SER A 223 -7.16 -17.19 11.92
N ARG A 224 -6.57 -16.61 12.97
CA ARG A 224 -6.75 -17.10 14.35
C ARG A 224 -8.18 -16.92 14.90
N PHE A 225 -9.05 -16.17 14.21
CA PHE A 225 -10.51 -16.19 14.46
C PHE A 225 -11.25 -17.31 13.73
N GLY A 226 -10.54 -18.01 12.85
CA GLY A 226 -11.06 -19.12 12.10
C GLY A 226 -11.73 -18.76 10.78
N VAL A 227 -11.60 -17.51 10.34
CA VAL A 227 -12.07 -17.07 9.02
C VAL A 227 -11.05 -17.50 7.97
N ALA A 228 -11.50 -18.14 6.91
CA ALA A 228 -10.64 -18.74 5.90
C ALA A 228 -10.66 -17.96 4.59
N GLU A 229 -9.58 -18.14 3.83
CA GLU A 229 -9.40 -17.66 2.45
C GLU A 229 -9.74 -16.17 2.30
N MET A 230 -9.26 -15.35 3.23
CA MET A 230 -9.35 -13.89 3.11
C MET A 230 -8.45 -13.41 1.96
N HIS A 231 -7.40 -14.17 1.63
CA HIS A 231 -6.61 -13.94 0.43
C HIS A 231 -6.54 -15.18 -0.46
N GLY A 232 -6.01 -14.98 -1.66
CA GLY A 232 -5.73 -16.07 -2.58
C GLY A 232 -6.83 -16.29 -3.61
N GLY A 233 -8.06 -15.89 -3.35
CA GLY A 233 -9.17 -16.05 -4.30
C GLY A 233 -9.53 -14.77 -5.06
N VAL A 234 -10.83 -14.49 -5.08
CA VAL A 234 -11.42 -13.25 -5.61
C VAL A 234 -11.11 -12.06 -4.70
N TRP A 235 -11.14 -10.87 -5.28
CA TRP A 235 -11.31 -9.64 -4.51
C TRP A 235 -12.72 -9.58 -3.92
N GLU A 236 -12.87 -9.04 -2.74
CA GLU A 236 -14.14 -9.05 -2.01
C GLU A 236 -14.66 -7.65 -1.75
N TRP A 237 -15.88 -7.39 -2.23
CA TRP A 237 -16.54 -6.11 -2.00
C TRP A 237 -16.80 -5.90 -0.51
N THR A 238 -16.56 -4.67 -0.08
CA THR A 238 -16.95 -4.19 1.25
C THR A 238 -17.97 -3.07 1.11
N SER A 239 -18.68 -2.73 2.19
CA SER A 239 -19.59 -1.58 2.22
C SER A 239 -18.88 -0.23 2.32
N SER A 240 -17.54 -0.21 2.43
CA SER A 240 -16.77 1.01 2.65
C SER A 240 -16.52 1.79 1.36
N ALA A 241 -16.55 3.11 1.45
CA ALA A 241 -16.02 4.01 0.43
C ALA A 241 -14.48 4.07 0.52
N TRP A 242 -13.81 4.47 -0.56
CA TRP A 242 -12.34 4.45 -0.62
C TRP A 242 -11.65 5.42 0.35
N GLY A 243 -12.21 6.58 0.69
CA GLY A 243 -11.78 7.41 1.84
C GLY A 243 -10.32 7.93 1.88
N ARG A 244 -9.50 7.73 0.83
CA ARG A 244 -8.07 8.08 0.82
C ARG A 244 -7.74 9.22 -0.16
N GLY A 245 -8.34 10.40 0.04
CA GLY A 245 -8.03 11.61 -0.75
C GLY A 245 -8.31 11.53 -2.26
N SER A 246 -9.03 10.51 -2.72
CA SER A 246 -9.37 10.32 -4.14
C SER A 246 -10.25 11.47 -4.63
N ARG A 247 -9.95 12.00 -5.83
CA ARG A 247 -10.81 12.96 -6.55
C ARG A 247 -12.19 12.39 -6.89
N ASP A 248 -12.28 11.06 -6.94
CA ASP A 248 -13.54 10.34 -7.12
C ASP A 248 -13.93 9.71 -5.78
N ALA A 249 -14.78 10.42 -5.03
CA ALA A 249 -15.30 9.99 -3.74
C ALA A 249 -16.28 8.80 -3.85
N ALA A 250 -16.72 8.45 -5.07
CA ALA A 250 -17.70 7.39 -5.28
C ALA A 250 -17.10 5.97 -5.36
N GLN A 251 -15.78 5.83 -5.27
CA GLN A 251 -15.12 4.51 -5.35
C GLN A 251 -15.42 3.64 -4.11
N GLY A 252 -15.67 2.35 -4.34
CA GLY A 252 -15.81 1.35 -3.30
C GLY A 252 -14.51 0.58 -3.05
N VAL A 253 -14.39 0.02 -1.84
CA VAL A 253 -13.23 -0.77 -1.43
C VAL A 253 -13.46 -2.26 -1.73
N LEU A 254 -12.47 -2.88 -2.36
CA LEU A 254 -12.29 -4.33 -2.36
C LEU A 254 -11.08 -4.71 -1.50
N ARG A 255 -11.18 -5.84 -0.80
CA ARG A 255 -10.10 -6.45 -0.01
C ARG A 255 -9.76 -7.85 -0.53
N GLY A 256 -8.63 -8.41 -0.09
CA GLY A 256 -8.26 -9.79 -0.41
C GLY A 256 -7.66 -9.97 -1.80
N GLY A 257 -8.20 -10.92 -2.56
CA GLY A 257 -7.77 -11.16 -3.94
C GLY A 257 -6.39 -11.81 -4.09
N ASN A 258 -5.85 -11.68 -5.30
CA ASN A 258 -4.59 -12.29 -5.70
C ASN A 258 -3.91 -11.49 -6.83
N SER A 259 -2.60 -11.66 -6.96
CA SER A 259 -1.79 -11.08 -8.03
C SER A 259 -0.42 -11.77 -8.06
N VAL A 260 0.38 -11.49 -9.09
CA VAL A 260 1.79 -11.95 -9.17
C VAL A 260 2.64 -11.40 -8.02
N ALA A 261 2.33 -10.21 -7.50
CA ALA A 261 2.95 -9.64 -6.31
C ALA A 261 2.27 -10.20 -5.05
N GLY A 262 2.38 -11.52 -4.87
CA GLY A 262 1.70 -12.27 -3.82
C GLY A 262 1.98 -11.77 -2.40
N GLU A 263 3.23 -11.34 -2.14
CA GLU A 263 3.67 -10.78 -0.86
C GLU A 263 2.92 -9.49 -0.50
N LEU A 264 2.60 -8.66 -1.51
CA LEU A 264 1.87 -7.41 -1.32
C LEU A 264 0.38 -7.66 -1.15
N VAL A 265 -0.21 -8.40 -2.09
CA VAL A 265 -1.67 -8.62 -2.16
C VAL A 265 -2.16 -9.49 -1.01
N GLY A 266 -1.33 -10.41 -0.50
CA GLY A 266 -1.70 -11.30 0.60
C GLY A 266 -1.82 -10.63 1.97
N ARG A 267 -1.45 -9.35 2.10
CA ARG A 267 -1.50 -8.63 3.38
C ARG A 267 -2.94 -8.26 3.72
N CYS A 268 -3.32 -8.45 4.98
CA CYS A 268 -4.66 -8.09 5.46
C CYS A 268 -5.05 -6.62 5.28
N SER A 269 -4.06 -5.71 5.23
CA SER A 269 -4.30 -4.28 4.99
C SER A 269 -4.46 -3.92 3.52
N ASN A 270 -4.17 -4.85 2.59
CA ASN A 270 -4.20 -4.54 1.17
C ASN A 270 -5.64 -4.33 0.69
N ALA A 271 -5.82 -3.27 -0.09
CA ALA A 271 -7.10 -2.83 -0.59
C ALA A 271 -6.94 -2.27 -1.99
N ILE A 272 -8.01 -2.29 -2.79
CA ILE A 272 -8.06 -1.60 -4.07
C ILE A 272 -9.37 -0.83 -4.22
N ALA A 273 -9.32 0.27 -4.96
CA ALA A 273 -10.48 1.07 -5.33
C ALA A 273 -11.11 0.56 -6.65
N ARG A 274 -12.43 0.41 -6.69
CA ARG A 274 -13.19 0.21 -7.95
C ARG A 274 -14.51 0.97 -7.92
N SER A 275 -14.98 1.35 -9.10
CA SER A 275 -16.34 1.91 -9.23
C SER A 275 -17.35 0.89 -8.71
N PRO A 276 -18.32 1.27 -7.85
CA PRO A 276 -19.32 0.35 -7.29
C PRO A 276 -20.17 -0.36 -8.35
N SER A 277 -20.33 0.23 -9.53
CA SER A 277 -21.04 -0.36 -10.68
C SER A 277 -20.19 -1.32 -11.51
N LYS A 278 -18.89 -1.43 -11.23
CA LYS A 278 -17.99 -2.34 -11.93
C LYS A 278 -18.22 -3.77 -11.44
N LYS A 279 -18.21 -4.71 -12.38
CA LYS A 279 -18.11 -6.15 -12.11
C LYS A 279 -17.05 -6.82 -12.97
N SER A 280 -16.52 -7.91 -12.48
CA SER A 280 -15.50 -8.75 -13.14
C SER A 280 -15.54 -10.17 -12.54
N PRO A 281 -15.17 -11.22 -13.30
CA PRO A 281 -14.97 -12.59 -12.79
C PRO A 281 -13.96 -12.73 -11.63
N THR A 282 -13.31 -11.65 -11.23
CA THR A 282 -12.32 -11.60 -10.15
C THR A 282 -12.83 -10.86 -8.92
N MET A 283 -14.05 -10.36 -8.95
CA MET A 283 -14.68 -9.55 -7.92
C MET A 283 -15.92 -10.28 -7.37
N GLY A 284 -15.80 -10.76 -6.14
CA GLY A 284 -16.86 -11.39 -5.34
C GLY A 284 -17.07 -10.64 -4.02
N PHE A 285 -17.45 -11.35 -2.97
CA PHE A 285 -17.76 -10.76 -1.66
C PHE A 285 -17.89 -11.84 -0.57
N ARG A 286 -17.96 -11.38 0.68
CA ARG A 286 -18.43 -12.17 1.82
C ARG A 286 -19.32 -11.31 2.72
N CYS A 287 -20.19 -11.93 3.50
CA CYS A 287 -21.16 -11.20 4.32
C CYS A 287 -20.74 -11.11 5.79
N CYS A 288 -21.16 -10.02 6.42
CA CYS A 288 -21.09 -9.79 7.85
C CYS A 288 -22.50 -9.66 8.45
N ALA A 289 -22.61 -9.81 9.77
CA ALA A 289 -23.86 -9.60 10.50
C ALA A 289 -23.63 -9.05 11.90
N GLY A 290 -24.70 -8.55 12.52
CA GLY A 290 -24.63 -7.80 13.77
C GLY A 290 -24.39 -6.31 13.53
N THR A 291 -24.15 -5.57 14.62
CA THR A 291 -23.92 -4.13 14.60
C THR A 291 -22.76 -3.79 13.66
N LYS A 292 -22.95 -2.78 12.81
CA LYS A 292 -21.92 -2.29 11.89
C LYS A 292 -20.90 -1.47 12.67
N ASN A 293 -19.62 -1.79 12.50
CA ASN A 293 -18.54 -0.93 13.00
C ASN A 293 -18.48 0.36 12.18
N ALA A 294 -18.50 1.51 12.87
CA ALA A 294 -18.57 2.83 12.24
C ALA A 294 -17.20 3.40 11.83
N ALA A 295 -16.10 2.82 12.30
CA ALA A 295 -14.76 3.27 11.92
C ALA A 295 -14.51 3.09 10.42
N GLU A 296 -13.87 4.09 9.81
CA GLU A 296 -13.54 4.14 8.39
C GLU A 296 -12.05 4.41 8.20
N VAL A 297 -11.50 4.02 7.04
CA VAL A 297 -10.15 4.46 6.66
C VAL A 297 -10.23 5.88 6.14
N ALA A 298 -9.82 6.83 6.97
CA ALA A 298 -9.57 8.21 6.58
C ALA A 298 -8.07 8.41 6.47
N LEU A 299 -7.58 8.66 5.24
CA LEU A 299 -6.16 8.90 4.99
C LEU A 299 -5.97 10.29 4.38
N GLU A 300 -5.32 11.17 5.12
CA GLU A 300 -4.79 12.42 4.59
C GLU A 300 -3.52 12.13 3.80
N LEU A 301 -3.50 12.52 2.52
CA LEU A 301 -2.34 12.36 1.66
C LEU A 301 -1.41 13.56 1.84
N ARG A 302 -0.30 13.34 2.55
CA ARG A 302 0.73 14.36 2.81
C ARG A 302 1.93 14.16 1.89
N GLY A 303 2.55 15.27 1.50
CA GLY A 303 3.72 15.27 0.63
C GLY A 303 3.37 15.11 -0.85
N THR A 304 4.00 15.93 -1.70
CA THR A 304 3.83 15.85 -3.15
C THR A 304 4.88 14.92 -3.73
N PRO A 305 4.50 13.84 -4.45
CA PRO A 305 5.48 12.92 -5.00
C PRO A 305 6.49 13.60 -5.92
N GLY A 306 7.78 13.43 -5.63
CA GLY A 306 8.84 14.15 -6.30
C GLY A 306 10.22 13.98 -5.66
N LEU A 307 11.19 14.64 -6.28
CA LEU A 307 12.57 14.71 -5.81
C LEU A 307 12.96 16.19 -5.76
N THR A 308 13.35 16.68 -4.60
CA THR A 308 13.78 18.07 -4.39
C THR A 308 15.13 18.09 -3.70
N VAL A 309 15.93 19.14 -3.95
CA VAL A 309 17.19 19.33 -3.22
C VAL A 309 16.86 19.63 -1.76
N ALA A 310 17.52 18.95 -0.84
CA ALA A 310 17.31 19.14 0.59
C ALA A 310 18.31 20.14 1.20
N PRO A 311 17.97 20.76 2.35
CA PRO A 311 18.87 21.65 3.06
C PRO A 311 20.17 20.99 3.50
N ALA A 312 21.24 21.78 3.63
CA ALA A 312 22.55 21.29 4.09
C ALA A 312 22.52 20.72 5.52
N SER A 313 21.60 21.18 6.37
CA SER A 313 21.40 20.65 7.72
C SER A 313 20.95 19.18 7.71
N LEU A 314 20.03 18.82 6.80
CA LEU A 314 19.62 17.43 6.62
C LEU A 314 20.77 16.58 6.07
N ALA A 315 21.57 17.12 5.15
CA ALA A 315 22.75 16.41 4.67
C ALA A 315 23.77 16.15 5.81
N ALA A 316 23.95 17.14 6.70
CA ALA A 316 24.87 17.06 7.83
C ALA A 316 24.44 16.02 8.89
N SER A 317 23.13 15.89 9.16
CA SER A 317 22.64 14.90 10.15
C SER A 317 22.89 13.44 9.73
N TRP A 318 23.12 13.19 8.43
CA TRP A 318 23.44 11.87 7.88
C TRP A 318 24.95 11.64 7.68
N ALA A 319 25.80 12.61 8.01
CA ALA A 319 27.25 12.52 7.82
C ALA A 319 27.90 11.26 8.45
N PRO A 320 27.51 10.79 9.65
CA PRO A 320 28.07 9.57 10.25
C PRO A 320 27.78 8.31 9.43
N LEU A 321 26.56 8.20 8.86
CA LEU A 321 26.17 7.06 8.02
C LEU A 321 26.93 7.05 6.69
N ILE A 322 27.15 8.24 6.11
CA ILE A 322 27.99 8.39 4.91
C ILE A 322 29.44 8.01 5.19
N ALA A 323 29.99 8.43 6.34
CA ALA A 323 31.35 8.06 6.75
C ALA A 323 31.52 6.54 6.87
N SER A 324 30.55 5.89 7.53
CA SER A 324 30.53 4.43 7.67
C SER A 324 30.40 3.71 6.32
N ALA A 325 29.54 4.20 5.44
CA ALA A 325 29.36 3.65 4.10
C ALA A 325 30.61 3.79 3.23
N ALA A 326 31.30 4.93 3.31
CA ALA A 326 32.53 5.19 2.56
C ALA A 326 33.70 4.32 3.06
N ALA A 327 33.82 4.13 4.37
CA ALA A 327 34.82 3.24 4.99
C ALA A 327 34.66 1.78 4.54
N GLY A 328 33.42 1.33 4.30
CA GLY A 328 33.12 -0.02 3.80
C GLY A 328 33.72 -0.36 2.43
N ILE A 329 34.21 0.62 1.66
CA ILE A 329 34.80 0.40 0.33
C ILE A 329 36.11 -0.39 0.40
N ASP A 330 36.96 -0.08 1.38
CA ASP A 330 38.31 -0.66 1.50
C ASP A 330 38.69 -1.00 2.95
N GLY A 331 37.75 -0.90 3.90
CA GLY A 331 38.00 -1.16 5.32
C GLY A 331 38.82 -0.07 6.01
N SER A 332 38.96 1.10 5.37
CA SER A 332 39.63 2.26 5.96
C SER A 332 38.87 2.81 7.19
N PRO A 333 39.54 3.60 8.04
CA PRO A 333 38.87 4.25 9.16
C PRO A 333 37.73 5.15 8.70
N SER A 334 36.62 5.14 9.44
CA SER A 334 35.50 6.07 9.23
C SER A 334 35.96 7.51 9.42
N MET A 335 35.88 8.31 8.36
CA MET A 335 36.26 9.72 8.36
C MET A 335 35.05 10.59 8.03
N ALA A 336 34.96 11.75 8.68
CA ALA A 336 33.90 12.71 8.41
C ALA A 336 33.92 13.16 6.94
N PRO A 337 32.78 13.13 6.22
CA PRO A 337 32.70 13.61 4.86
C PRO A 337 32.88 15.13 4.82
N LYS A 338 33.64 15.62 3.83
CA LYS A 338 33.89 17.06 3.61
C LYS A 338 32.93 17.70 2.61
N SER A 339 32.38 16.89 1.70
CA SER A 339 31.34 17.30 0.76
C SER A 339 30.10 16.46 0.99
N LEU A 340 28.96 17.13 1.19
CA LEU A 340 27.66 16.49 1.39
C LEU A 340 26.61 17.14 0.47
N GLN A 341 25.74 16.32 -0.08
CA GLN A 341 24.57 16.75 -0.85
C GLN A 341 23.40 15.84 -0.48
N ALA A 342 22.21 16.42 -0.33
CA ALA A 342 21.02 15.67 -0.01
C ALA A 342 19.83 16.04 -0.91
N TRP A 343 18.91 15.09 -1.04
CA TRP A 343 17.61 15.26 -1.67
C TRP A 343 16.51 14.71 -0.77
N SER A 344 15.37 15.40 -0.69
CA SER A 344 14.13 14.83 -0.17
C SER A 344 13.44 14.11 -1.34
N TRP A 345 13.08 12.85 -1.11
CA TRP A 345 12.46 11.98 -2.09
C TRP A 345 11.13 11.47 -1.54
N ILE A 346 10.04 11.90 -2.15
CA ILE A 346 8.68 11.44 -1.85
C ILE A 346 8.26 10.54 -3.01
N PRO A 347 8.46 9.21 -2.93
CA PRO A 347 8.06 8.31 -4.02
C PRO A 347 6.53 8.18 -4.15
N VAL A 348 5.82 8.32 -3.03
CA VAL A 348 4.36 8.31 -2.89
C VAL A 348 3.96 9.24 -1.76
N ALA A 349 2.71 9.69 -1.73
CA ALA A 349 2.20 10.43 -0.58
C ALA A 349 2.36 9.58 0.70
N ASN A 350 2.58 10.25 1.83
CA ASN A 350 2.82 9.65 3.15
C ASN A 350 4.08 8.77 3.26
N GLU A 351 5.00 8.84 2.28
CA GLU A 351 6.33 8.25 2.36
C GLU A 351 7.38 9.32 2.04
N GLU A 352 8.19 9.69 3.04
CA GLU A 352 9.32 10.60 2.85
C GLU A 352 10.63 9.87 3.09
N LEU A 353 11.49 9.89 2.08
CA LEU A 353 12.84 9.35 2.11
C LEU A 353 13.84 10.48 1.92
N VAL A 354 15.07 10.26 2.37
CA VAL A 354 16.20 11.13 2.08
C VAL A 354 17.25 10.35 1.32
N ILE A 355 17.85 11.02 0.34
CA ILE A 355 19.03 10.53 -0.36
C ILE A 355 20.16 11.46 0.04
N VAL A 356 21.18 10.93 0.70
CA VAL A 356 22.36 11.70 1.09
C VAL A 356 23.57 11.10 0.39
N MET A 357 24.44 11.96 -0.10
CA MET A 357 25.69 11.56 -0.70
C MET A 357 26.81 12.41 -0.14
N GLY A 358 27.97 11.81 0.07
CA GLY A 358 29.15 12.57 0.44
C GLY A 358 30.44 11.84 0.18
N CYS A 359 31.53 12.58 0.34
CA CYS A 359 32.88 12.10 0.13
C CYS A 359 33.82 12.47 1.27
N THR A 360 34.71 11.56 1.63
CA THR A 360 35.92 11.83 2.42
C THR A 360 37.00 12.46 1.53
N ASP A 361 38.07 12.98 2.12
CA ASP A 361 39.16 13.63 1.35
C ASP A 361 40.44 12.80 1.22
N ALA A 362 40.75 11.91 2.16
CA ALA A 362 42.04 11.22 2.19
C ALA A 362 41.96 9.80 2.81
N PRO A 363 41.79 8.73 2.01
CA PRO A 363 41.55 8.75 0.56
C PRO A 363 40.15 9.29 0.24
N ARG A 364 39.96 9.86 -0.96
CA ARG A 364 38.64 10.29 -1.42
C ARG A 364 37.76 9.08 -1.70
N ARG A 365 36.73 8.93 -0.87
CA ARG A 365 35.76 7.83 -0.92
C ARG A 365 34.37 8.42 -0.84
N CYS A 366 33.54 8.10 -1.83
CA CYS A 366 32.21 8.63 -1.96
C CYS A 366 31.17 7.52 -1.82
N ALA A 367 30.11 7.82 -1.08
CA ALA A 367 28.98 6.94 -0.90
C ALA A 367 27.68 7.73 -0.98
N LEU A 368 26.62 7.04 -1.40
CA LEU A 368 25.25 7.49 -1.38
C LEU A 368 24.44 6.55 -0.48
N VAL A 369 23.66 7.12 0.42
CA VAL A 369 22.74 6.43 1.31
C VAL A 369 21.32 6.89 1.00
N VAL A 370 20.40 5.94 0.92
CA VAL A 370 18.96 6.19 0.88
C VAL A 370 18.40 5.72 2.21
N GLY A 371 17.58 6.55 2.86
CA GLY A 371 17.04 6.19 4.16
C GLY A 371 15.76 6.94 4.52
N ARG A 372 15.12 6.52 5.63
CA ARG A 372 14.04 7.27 6.26
C ARG A 372 14.60 8.20 7.31
N PRO A 373 14.19 9.48 7.36
CA PRO A 373 14.52 10.35 8.48
C PRO A 373 13.96 9.76 9.79
N ALA A 374 14.64 10.03 10.91
CA ALA A 374 14.11 9.72 12.23
C ALA A 374 12.82 10.54 12.49
N GLY A 375 11.89 9.98 13.26
CA GLY A 375 10.64 10.66 13.59
C GLY A 375 10.85 11.86 14.51
N GLU A 376 9.90 12.81 14.53
CA GLU A 376 9.87 13.84 15.56
C GLU A 376 9.67 13.17 16.94
N GLY A 377 10.68 13.30 17.82
CA GLY A 377 10.68 12.67 19.15
C GLY A 377 11.61 11.46 19.30
N ASP A 378 12.29 11.02 18.23
CA ASP A 378 13.42 10.09 18.37
C ASP A 378 14.64 10.87 18.89
N ASP A 379 15.04 10.60 20.14
CA ASP A 379 16.13 11.26 20.87
C ASP A 379 17.52 10.99 20.26
N GLY A 380 17.79 11.54 19.08
CA GLY A 380 19.10 11.52 18.42
C GLY A 380 19.40 10.29 17.54
N GLY A 381 18.38 9.54 17.12
CA GLY A 381 18.55 8.42 16.20
C GLY A 381 19.04 8.86 14.81
N THR A 382 20.10 8.23 14.29
CA THR A 382 20.39 8.26 12.86
C THR A 382 19.25 7.54 12.14
N GLY A 383 18.67 8.16 11.10
CA GLY A 383 17.53 7.59 10.36
C GLY A 383 17.78 6.17 9.83
N GLU A 384 16.70 5.46 9.47
CA GLU A 384 16.78 4.08 8.96
C GLU A 384 17.47 4.05 7.59
N VAL A 385 18.53 3.25 7.44
CA VAL A 385 19.20 3.06 6.15
C VAL A 385 18.48 1.97 5.34
N LEU A 386 17.96 2.34 4.17
CA LEU A 386 17.29 1.42 3.24
C LEU A 386 18.21 0.89 2.16
N ALA A 387 19.15 1.71 1.69
CA ALA A 387 20.10 1.32 0.67
C ALA A 387 21.41 2.11 0.79
N THR A 388 22.51 1.47 0.41
CA THR A 388 23.82 2.11 0.33
C THR A 388 24.46 1.79 -1.02
N ILE A 389 25.01 2.82 -1.67
CA ILE A 389 25.73 2.72 -2.94
C ILE A 389 27.11 3.34 -2.77
N MET A 390 28.15 2.53 -2.95
CA MET A 390 29.52 3.03 -3.04
C MET A 390 29.73 3.62 -4.45
N THR A 391 30.13 4.89 -4.53
CA THR A 391 30.29 5.62 -5.81
C THR A 391 31.75 5.91 -6.16
N GLY A 392 32.69 5.24 -5.50
CA GLY A 392 34.12 5.38 -5.75
C GLY A 392 34.67 6.67 -5.18
N ASN A 393 35.08 7.62 -6.03
CA ASN A 393 35.71 8.88 -5.64
C ASN A 393 35.01 10.13 -6.22
N VAL A 394 33.83 9.94 -6.82
CA VAL A 394 33.03 11.02 -7.42
C VAL A 394 31.68 11.20 -6.72
N LEU A 395 31.25 12.46 -6.63
CA LEU A 395 29.85 12.77 -6.37
C LEU A 395 29.04 12.39 -7.61
N SER A 396 27.89 11.77 -7.40
CA SER A 396 27.01 11.27 -8.44
C SER A 396 25.86 12.24 -8.68
N GLU A 397 25.24 12.13 -9.84
CA GLU A 397 24.03 12.87 -10.17
C GLU A 397 22.81 11.99 -9.87
N VAL A 398 21.81 12.51 -9.16
CA VAL A 398 20.54 11.82 -8.90
C VAL A 398 19.40 12.57 -9.56
N THR A 399 18.64 11.89 -10.40
CA THR A 399 17.54 12.48 -11.17
C THR A 399 16.32 11.58 -11.18
N ARG A 400 15.13 12.14 -11.38
CA ARG A 400 13.89 11.37 -11.54
C ARG A 400 13.85 10.69 -12.90
N LEU A 401 13.42 9.42 -12.93
CA LEU A 401 13.26 8.62 -14.13
C LEU A 401 11.77 8.29 -14.38
N GLY A 402 11.06 9.23 -15.02
CA GLY A 402 9.63 9.07 -15.30
C GLY A 402 8.78 9.20 -14.04
N SER A 403 8.37 8.07 -13.46
CA SER A 403 7.55 8.01 -12.24
C SER A 403 8.31 8.55 -11.01
N PRO A 404 7.65 9.20 -10.04
CA PRO A 404 8.26 9.59 -8.76
C PRO A 404 8.90 8.42 -7.99
N ARG A 405 8.47 7.18 -8.23
CA ARG A 405 9.04 5.97 -7.60
C ARG A 405 10.36 5.51 -8.20
N HIS A 406 10.80 6.09 -9.32
CA HIS A 406 12.00 5.66 -10.03
C HIS A 406 12.97 6.83 -10.16
N LEU A 407 14.19 6.62 -9.68
CA LEU A 407 15.29 7.54 -9.83
C LEU A 407 16.44 6.89 -10.61
N ARG A 408 17.30 7.72 -11.17
CA ARG A 408 18.55 7.34 -11.80
C ARG A 408 19.70 8.03 -11.09
N MET A 409 20.62 7.23 -10.59
CA MET A 409 21.95 7.68 -10.19
C MET A 409 22.89 7.54 -11.39
N ARG A 410 23.64 8.59 -11.74
CA ARG A 410 24.70 8.55 -12.77
C ARG A 410 26.03 8.93 -12.15
N SER A 411 27.06 8.15 -12.43
CA SER A 411 28.37 8.26 -11.78
C SER A 411 29.49 7.84 -12.73
N LEU A 412 30.73 7.94 -12.27
CA LEU A 412 31.94 7.67 -13.03
C LEU A 412 32.86 6.74 -12.24
N ASP A 413 33.39 5.72 -12.91
CA ASP A 413 34.41 4.83 -12.36
C ASP A 413 35.54 4.62 -13.38
N PRO A 414 36.60 3.85 -13.07
CA PRO A 414 37.70 3.61 -14.01
C PRO A 414 37.29 2.96 -15.34
N ARG A 415 36.10 2.35 -15.42
CA ARG A 415 35.53 1.76 -16.64
C ARG A 415 34.62 2.73 -17.40
N GLY A 416 34.57 4.00 -16.99
CA GLY A 416 33.77 5.05 -17.61
C GLY A 416 32.44 5.32 -16.89
N VAL A 417 31.57 6.06 -17.58
CA VAL A 417 30.27 6.46 -17.04
C VAL A 417 29.38 5.23 -16.82
N TYR A 418 28.69 5.19 -15.70
CA TYR A 418 27.67 4.20 -15.43
C TYR A 418 26.44 4.82 -14.78
N SER A 419 25.34 4.09 -14.81
CA SER A 419 24.11 4.46 -14.11
C SER A 419 23.52 3.28 -13.35
N ARG A 420 22.78 3.60 -12.29
CA ARG A 420 21.96 2.65 -11.54
C ARG A 420 20.57 3.23 -11.35
N GLU A 421 19.58 2.37 -11.39
CA GLU A 421 18.20 2.73 -11.04
C GLU A 421 18.02 2.55 -9.54
N ILE A 422 17.31 3.49 -8.90
CA ILE A 422 16.90 3.41 -7.51
C ILE A 422 15.38 3.44 -7.52
N THR A 423 14.75 2.36 -7.08
CA THR A 423 13.30 2.16 -7.22
C THR A 423 12.65 1.97 -5.86
N TYR A 424 11.58 2.70 -5.60
CA TYR A 424 10.75 2.49 -4.41
C TYR A 424 9.66 1.46 -4.69
N VAL A 425 9.64 0.38 -3.92
CA VAL A 425 8.71 -0.74 -4.06
C VAL A 425 8.14 -1.10 -2.69
N TYR A 426 6.91 -0.63 -2.41
CA TYR A 426 6.10 -1.01 -1.25
C TYR A 426 6.82 -0.92 0.11
N GLY A 427 7.44 0.22 0.39
CA GLY A 427 8.20 0.44 1.62
C GLY A 427 9.67 0.00 1.54
N ARG A 428 10.13 -0.52 0.41
CA ARG A 428 11.52 -0.93 0.18
C ARG A 428 12.18 -0.08 -0.92
N VAL A 429 13.51 -0.05 -0.93
CA VAL A 429 14.31 0.57 -1.98
C VAL A 429 15.14 -0.51 -2.67
N ASP A 430 14.86 -0.72 -3.95
CA ASP A 430 15.59 -1.65 -4.81
C ASP A 430 16.65 -0.91 -5.61
N LEU A 431 17.82 -1.52 -5.72
CA LEU A 431 18.93 -1.00 -6.52
C LEU A 431 19.11 -1.83 -7.79
N GLY A 432 18.86 -1.20 -8.95
CA GLY A 432 19.09 -1.79 -10.24
C GLY A 432 20.56 -2.13 -10.51
N ALA A 433 20.76 -3.03 -11.47
CA ALA A 433 22.08 -3.37 -11.99
C ALA A 433 22.78 -2.15 -12.60
N VAL A 434 24.11 -2.16 -12.57
CA VAL A 434 24.96 -1.16 -13.23
C VAL A 434 24.75 -1.24 -14.74
N LYS A 435 24.34 -0.12 -15.34
CA LYS A 435 24.20 0.05 -16.80
C LYS A 435 25.28 1.00 -17.31
N ARG A 436 25.89 0.66 -18.45
CA ARG A 436 26.86 1.51 -19.15
C ARG A 436 26.30 1.90 -20.53
N PRO A 437 26.68 3.07 -21.06
CA PRO A 437 26.32 3.50 -22.41
C PRO A 437 26.71 2.50 -23.50
#